data_AF-A0A3D0X2G7-F1
#
_entry.id   AF-A0A3D0X2G7-F1
#
_cell.length_a   1.000
_cell.length_b   1.000
_cell.length_c   1.000
_cell.angle_alpha   90.00
_cell.angle_beta   90.00
_cell.angle_gamma   90.00
#
_symmetry.space_group_name_H-M   'P 1'
#
loop_
_entity.id
_entity.type
_entity.pdbx_description
1 polymer ?
#
loop_
_entity_poly.entity_id
_entity_poly.type
_entity_poly.pdbx_seq_one_letter_code
_entity_poly.pdbx_strand_id
1 'polypeptide(L)'
;MFSFFSSDKKKEEPSLADRVNGTIAPSVKKAQPVDVQKDIKVMYLGVNELDATHLKQLCDVAQGPALVLGFISPDLSMDSVAQSVKRELHSNTKLIMMTTSGELCRPEGSSSLYCTAPEGRAKVLLQAFSRRMIDDTYVMDIPLHNEDLRDGRVSMTVAER
;
A
#
# COMPACT_ATOMS: atom_id res chain seq x y z
N MET A 1 69.14 -1.32 14.53
CA MET A 1 69.92 -0.20 15.09
C MET A 1 68.91 0.81 15.67
N PHE A 2 69.17 1.31 16.89
CA PHE A 2 68.48 2.33 17.72
C PHE A 2 67.76 3.48 16.95
N SER A 3 66.74 4.24 17.40
CA SER A 3 66.32 4.80 18.71
C SER A 3 64.87 5.42 18.57
N PHE A 4 63.91 5.26 19.50
CA PHE A 4 63.44 6.11 20.65
C PHE A 4 62.53 7.36 20.41
N PHE A 5 61.42 7.38 21.18
CA PHE A 5 60.52 8.47 21.67
C PHE A 5 59.42 9.14 20.79
N SER A 6 58.14 8.97 21.20
CA SER A 6 57.35 10.08 21.81
C SER A 6 56.00 9.64 22.42
N SER A 7 55.86 10.02 23.70
CA SER A 7 54.74 10.28 24.62
C SER A 7 53.28 9.87 24.36
N ASP A 8 52.76 9.16 25.37
CA ASP A 8 51.36 9.11 25.82
C ASP A 8 50.76 10.52 26.04
N LYS A 9 49.53 10.74 25.59
CA LYS A 9 48.64 11.80 26.11
C LYS A 9 47.30 11.20 26.53
N LYS A 10 47.05 11.27 27.84
CA LYS A 10 45.78 11.01 28.54
C LYS A 10 44.63 11.80 27.89
N LYS A 11 43.47 11.15 27.77
CA LYS A 11 42.17 11.78 27.51
C LYS A 11 41.74 12.59 28.74
N GLU A 12 41.53 13.89 28.57
CA GLU A 12 40.80 14.74 29.51
C GLU A 12 39.30 14.71 29.16
N GLU A 13 38.46 14.52 30.17
CA GLU A 13 37.02 14.76 30.06
C GLU A 13 36.74 16.27 30.05
N PRO A 14 35.79 16.75 29.23
CA PRO A 14 35.53 18.18 29.11
C PRO A 14 34.79 18.72 30.35
N SER A 15 35.25 19.87 30.82
CA SER A 15 34.71 20.55 32.00
C SER A 15 33.38 21.26 31.71
N LEU A 16 32.58 21.49 32.75
CA LEU A 16 31.26 22.15 32.69
C LEU A 16 31.28 23.56 32.08
N ALA A 17 32.45 24.20 31.98
CA ALA A 17 32.61 25.55 31.41
C ALA A 17 32.50 25.56 29.87
N ASP A 18 32.82 24.46 29.19
CA ASP A 18 32.76 24.40 27.71
C ASP A 18 31.32 24.31 27.16
N ARG A 19 30.33 24.06 28.03
CA ARG A 19 28.92 23.95 27.64
C ARG A 19 28.23 25.28 27.38
N VAL A 20 28.81 26.41 27.77
CA VAL A 20 28.11 27.71 27.78
C VAL A 20 28.37 28.57 26.53
N ASN A 21 29.43 28.30 25.75
CA ASN A 21 29.79 29.10 24.56
C ASN A 21 29.65 28.38 23.21
N GLY A 22 28.95 27.25 23.18
CA GLY A 22 28.67 26.54 21.93
C GLY A 22 27.59 27.24 21.12
N THR A 23 27.96 28.15 20.21
CA THR A 23 27.09 28.57 19.12
C THR A 23 26.72 27.32 18.31
N ILE A 24 25.52 26.80 18.54
CA ILE A 24 24.94 25.71 17.75
C ILE A 24 24.62 26.33 16.38
N ALA A 25 25.55 26.20 15.44
CA ALA A 25 25.24 26.43 14.04
C ALA A 25 24.15 25.41 13.65
N PRO A 26 22.99 25.84 13.12
CA PRO A 26 21.99 24.90 12.66
C PRO A 26 22.60 24.12 11.51
N SER A 27 22.84 22.82 11.74
CA SER A 27 23.12 21.88 10.65
C SER A 27 21.84 21.74 9.84
N VAL A 28 21.62 22.67 8.90
CA VAL A 28 20.57 22.58 7.89
C VAL A 28 20.89 21.34 7.06
N LYS A 29 20.24 20.22 7.38
CA LYS A 29 20.19 19.07 6.49
C LYS A 29 19.68 19.61 5.15
N LYS A 30 20.49 19.50 4.08
CA LYS A 30 20.06 19.84 2.73
C LYS A 30 18.69 19.21 2.50
N ALA A 31 17.70 20.05 2.19
CA ALA A 31 16.38 19.57 1.80
C ALA A 31 16.58 18.57 0.67
N GLN A 32 16.20 17.32 0.89
CA GLN A 32 16.12 16.35 -0.19
C GLN A 32 15.17 16.91 -1.25
N PRO A 33 15.45 16.70 -2.55
CA PRO A 33 14.56 17.15 -3.60
C PRO A 33 13.16 16.62 -3.30
N VAL A 34 12.17 17.52 -3.31
CA VAL A 34 10.77 17.16 -3.08
C VAL A 34 10.39 16.22 -4.22
N ASP A 35 10.21 14.95 -3.90
CA ASP A 35 9.82 13.93 -4.85
C ASP A 35 8.40 14.22 -5.36
N VAL A 36 8.32 14.71 -6.60
CA VAL A 36 7.09 15.14 -7.28
C VAL A 36 6.21 13.94 -7.66
N GLN A 37 6.72 12.72 -7.52
CA GLN A 37 5.98 11.52 -7.86
C GLN A 37 4.76 11.35 -6.93
N LYS A 38 3.65 10.93 -7.51
CA LYS A 38 2.39 10.75 -6.78
C LYS A 38 2.47 9.53 -5.87
N ASP A 39 1.80 9.60 -4.72
CA ASP A 39 1.68 8.46 -3.81
C ASP A 39 0.60 7.47 -4.23
N ILE A 40 -0.45 7.96 -4.89
CA ILE A 40 -1.60 7.16 -5.30
C ILE A 40 -1.81 7.32 -6.80
N LYS A 41 -2.04 6.20 -7.47
CA LYS A 41 -2.46 6.17 -8.87
C LYS A 41 -3.62 5.20 -9.05
N VAL A 42 -4.61 5.62 -9.84
CA VAL A 42 -5.83 4.86 -10.12
C VAL A 42 -5.93 4.66 -11.63
N MET A 43 -6.27 3.45 -12.07
CA MET A 43 -6.55 3.14 -13.46
C MET A 43 -7.81 2.28 -13.56
N TYR A 44 -8.59 2.50 -14.62
CA TYR A 44 -9.73 1.68 -15.00
C TYR A 44 -9.38 0.94 -16.29
N LEU A 45 -9.31 -0.39 -16.22
CA LEU A 45 -8.79 -1.23 -17.28
C LEU A 45 -9.82 -2.31 -17.66
N GLY A 46 -9.89 -2.63 -18.94
CA GLY A 46 -10.49 -3.89 -19.41
C GLY A 46 -9.50 -5.04 -19.26
N VAL A 47 -9.98 -6.26 -19.42
CA VAL A 47 -9.16 -7.48 -19.29
C VAL A 47 -7.96 -7.48 -20.25
N ASN A 48 -8.14 -6.96 -21.47
CA ASN A 48 -7.07 -6.87 -22.48
C ASN A 48 -6.04 -5.78 -22.19
N GLU A 49 -6.32 -4.88 -21.23
CA GLU A 49 -5.43 -3.79 -20.82
C GLU A 49 -4.65 -4.18 -19.54
N LEU A 50 -4.81 -5.42 -19.04
CA LEU A 50 -4.06 -5.96 -17.91
C LEU A 50 -2.67 -6.48 -18.35
N ASP A 51 -1.92 -5.63 -19.05
CA ASP A 51 -0.60 -5.92 -19.61
C ASP A 51 0.54 -5.18 -18.90
N ALA A 52 1.78 -5.57 -19.19
CA ALA A 52 2.99 -4.96 -18.62
C ALA A 52 3.05 -3.44 -18.81
N THR A 53 2.52 -2.91 -19.91
CA THR A 53 2.62 -1.48 -20.24
C THR A 53 1.73 -0.66 -19.30
N HIS A 54 0.46 -1.04 -19.17
CA HIS A 54 -0.49 -0.35 -18.32
C HIS A 54 -0.17 -0.56 -16.84
N LEU A 55 0.25 -1.77 -16.44
CA LEU A 55 0.58 -2.05 -15.04
C LEU A 55 1.87 -1.37 -14.61
N LYS A 56 2.86 -1.22 -15.51
CA LYS A 56 4.05 -0.40 -15.23
C LYS A 56 3.69 1.07 -15.05
N GLN A 57 2.76 1.60 -15.86
CA GLN A 57 2.24 2.94 -15.65
C GLN A 57 1.52 3.07 -14.31
N LEU A 58 0.66 2.12 -13.93
CA LEU A 58 -0.02 2.12 -12.63
C LEU A 58 0.98 2.16 -11.47
N CYS A 59 2.05 1.37 -11.57
CA CYS A 59 3.07 1.21 -10.53
C CYS A 59 4.09 2.36 -10.46
N ASP A 60 3.99 3.33 -11.36
CA ASP A 60 4.82 4.55 -11.37
C ASP A 60 4.37 5.54 -10.28
N VAL A 61 4.58 5.13 -9.02
CA VAL A 61 4.31 5.88 -7.78
C VAL A 61 5.59 6.04 -6.97
N ALA A 62 5.62 7.02 -6.06
CA ALA A 62 6.79 7.34 -5.26
C ALA A 62 7.40 6.10 -4.58
N GLN A 63 8.68 5.83 -4.79
CA GLN A 63 9.37 4.65 -4.20
C GLN A 63 8.74 3.29 -4.57
N GLY A 64 7.95 3.23 -5.64
CA GLY A 64 7.25 2.04 -6.11
C GLY A 64 6.04 1.63 -5.26
N PRO A 65 5.24 0.65 -5.73
CA PRO A 65 3.99 0.28 -5.08
C PRO A 65 4.21 -0.65 -3.88
N ALA A 66 3.68 -0.25 -2.73
CA ALA A 66 3.57 -1.09 -1.52
C ALA A 66 2.35 -2.03 -1.63
N LEU A 67 1.21 -1.48 -2.04
CA LEU A 67 -0.08 -2.16 -2.11
C LEU A 67 -0.80 -1.76 -3.40
N VAL A 68 -1.46 -2.73 -4.02
CA VAL A 68 -2.44 -2.52 -5.09
C VAL A 68 -3.78 -3.08 -4.61
N LEU A 69 -4.81 -2.23 -4.61
CA LEU A 69 -6.20 -2.63 -4.42
C LEU A 69 -6.87 -2.74 -5.77
N GLY A 70 -7.59 -3.84 -6.01
CA GLY A 70 -8.32 -4.07 -7.23
C GLY A 70 -9.79 -4.33 -7.00
N PHE A 71 -10.65 -3.62 -7.74
CA PHE A 71 -12.09 -3.84 -7.76
C PHE A 71 -12.48 -4.44 -9.10
N ILE A 72 -13.12 -5.60 -9.06
CA ILE A 72 -13.46 -6.38 -10.25
C ILE A 72 -14.96 -6.29 -10.51
N SER A 73 -15.35 -6.02 -11.76
CA SER A 73 -16.75 -6.10 -12.19
C SER A 73 -17.27 -7.55 -12.03
N PRO A 74 -18.55 -7.73 -11.68
CA PRO A 74 -19.11 -9.05 -11.36
C PRO A 74 -19.16 -10.02 -12.55
N ASP A 75 -19.09 -9.50 -13.78
CA ASP A 75 -19.09 -10.24 -15.04
C ASP A 75 -17.70 -10.77 -15.44
N LEU A 76 -16.68 -10.60 -14.60
CA LEU A 76 -15.32 -11.08 -14.82
C LEU A 76 -14.91 -12.19 -13.85
N SER A 77 -14.06 -13.11 -14.33
CA SER A 77 -13.39 -14.10 -13.48
C SER A 77 -12.36 -13.43 -12.57
N MET A 78 -12.59 -13.48 -11.26
CA MET A 78 -11.65 -12.95 -10.26
C MET A 78 -10.29 -13.61 -10.36
N ASP A 79 -10.24 -14.95 -10.48
CA ASP A 79 -8.98 -15.69 -10.53
C ASP A 79 -8.14 -15.32 -11.75
N SER A 80 -8.78 -15.23 -12.92
CA SER A 80 -8.10 -14.87 -14.16
C SER A 80 -7.54 -13.45 -14.10
N VAL A 81 -8.35 -12.49 -13.63
CA VAL A 81 -7.93 -11.09 -13.47
C VAL A 81 -6.80 -10.97 -12.45
N ALA A 82 -6.94 -11.59 -11.28
CA ALA A 82 -5.93 -11.55 -10.23
C ALA A 82 -4.59 -12.13 -10.72
N GLN A 83 -4.64 -13.23 -11.47
CA GLN A 83 -3.44 -13.85 -12.04
C GLN A 83 -2.78 -12.97 -13.09
N SER A 84 -3.54 -12.30 -13.96
CA SER A 84 -3.00 -11.36 -14.94
C SER A 84 -2.31 -10.18 -14.27
N VAL A 85 -2.95 -9.55 -13.28
CA VAL A 85 -2.37 -8.42 -12.54
C VAL A 85 -1.12 -8.86 -11.78
N LYS A 86 -1.21 -9.95 -11.01
CA LYS A 86 -0.11 -10.44 -10.16
C LYS A 86 1.15 -10.77 -10.96
N ARG A 87 1.01 -11.19 -12.23
CA ARG A 87 2.13 -11.53 -13.11
C ARG A 87 2.99 -10.33 -13.47
N GLU A 88 2.41 -9.12 -13.48
CA GLU A 88 3.08 -7.87 -13.82
C GLU A 88 3.58 -7.09 -12.59
N LEU A 89 3.13 -7.46 -11.38
CA LEU A 89 3.54 -6.80 -10.14
C LEU A 89 4.87 -7.34 -9.61
N HIS A 90 5.65 -6.47 -8.97
CA HIS A 90 6.86 -6.88 -8.28
C HIS A 90 6.51 -7.80 -7.09
N SER A 91 7.36 -8.78 -6.79
CA SER A 91 7.16 -9.75 -5.70
C SER A 91 6.89 -9.14 -4.32
N ASN A 92 7.31 -7.89 -4.12
CA ASN A 92 7.24 -7.18 -2.85
C ASN A 92 6.01 -6.27 -2.75
N THR A 93 5.15 -6.25 -3.78
CA THR A 93 3.90 -5.50 -3.80
C THR A 93 2.76 -6.42 -3.38
N LYS A 94 1.97 -6.01 -2.38
CA LYS A 94 0.77 -6.75 -1.99
C LYS A 94 -0.36 -6.44 -2.96
N LEU A 95 -1.17 -7.45 -3.25
CA LEU A 95 -2.36 -7.33 -4.09
C LEU A 95 -3.57 -7.80 -3.30
N ILE A 96 -4.59 -6.96 -3.20
CA ILE A 96 -5.90 -7.33 -2.66
C ILE A 96 -6.92 -7.10 -3.76
N MET A 97 -7.58 -8.17 -4.20
CA MET A 97 -8.67 -8.11 -5.16
C MET A 97 -9.99 -8.31 -4.43
N MET A 98 -10.98 -7.50 -4.78
CA MET A 98 -12.32 -7.59 -4.22
C MET A 98 -13.36 -7.38 -5.31
N THR A 99 -14.49 -8.07 -5.20
CA THR A 99 -15.69 -7.70 -5.93
C THR A 99 -16.40 -6.61 -5.12
N THR A 100 -16.97 -5.61 -5.79
CA THR A 100 -17.91 -4.72 -5.12
C THR A 100 -19.32 -5.22 -5.39
N SER A 101 -20.23 -5.00 -4.45
CA SER A 101 -21.67 -5.08 -4.69
C SER A 101 -22.18 -3.87 -5.49
N GLY A 102 -21.34 -3.27 -6.35
CA GLY A 102 -21.57 -1.98 -6.99
C GLY A 102 -20.84 -0.82 -6.32
N GLU A 103 -20.71 0.31 -7.02
CA GLU A 103 -20.19 1.56 -6.47
C GLU A 103 -21.22 2.13 -5.47
N LEU A 104 -20.80 2.38 -4.23
CA LEU A 104 -21.64 3.02 -3.22
C LEU A 104 -21.73 4.51 -3.54
N CYS A 105 -22.71 4.84 -4.35
CA CYS A 105 -23.11 6.19 -4.66
C CYS A 105 -24.63 6.20 -4.56
N ARG A 106 -25.18 7.23 -3.94
CA ARG A 106 -26.62 7.49 -3.97
C ARG A 106 -26.86 8.52 -5.07
N PRO A 107 -27.04 8.12 -6.34
CA PRO A 107 -27.46 9.05 -7.39
C PRO A 107 -28.65 9.86 -6.90
N GLU A 108 -28.69 11.13 -7.27
CA GLU A 108 -29.79 12.02 -6.92
C GLU A 108 -31.11 11.42 -7.42
N GLY A 109 -32.08 11.24 -6.52
CA GLY A 109 -33.35 10.58 -6.82
C GLY A 109 -33.36 9.04 -6.75
N SER A 110 -32.25 8.37 -6.45
CA SER A 110 -32.19 6.91 -6.26
C SER A 110 -32.70 6.47 -4.88
N SER A 111 -33.49 5.39 -4.84
CA SER A 111 -33.85 4.67 -3.60
C SER A 111 -32.75 3.70 -3.12
N SER A 112 -31.79 3.37 -3.99
CA SER A 112 -30.64 2.51 -3.70
C SER A 112 -29.40 3.32 -3.31
N LEU A 113 -28.61 2.80 -2.36
CA LEU A 113 -27.27 3.31 -2.01
C LEU A 113 -26.18 2.87 -3.00
N TYR A 114 -26.52 1.95 -3.90
CA TYR A 114 -25.64 1.44 -4.93
C TYR A 114 -26.08 1.96 -6.30
N CYS A 115 -25.10 2.34 -7.12
CA CYS A 115 -25.33 2.56 -8.54
C CYS A 115 -25.91 1.30 -9.19
N THR A 116 -26.86 1.48 -10.10
CA THR A 116 -27.23 0.42 -11.05
C THR A 116 -25.99 0.04 -11.85
N ALA A 117 -25.60 -1.22 -11.79
CA ALA A 117 -24.50 -1.74 -12.58
C ALA A 117 -25.06 -2.24 -13.92
N PRO A 118 -24.81 -1.56 -15.05
CA PRO A 118 -25.15 -2.10 -16.35
C PRO A 118 -24.35 -3.38 -16.62
N GLU A 119 -25.01 -4.37 -17.19
CA GLU A 119 -24.40 -5.60 -17.71
C GLU A 119 -23.26 -5.29 -18.68
N GLY A 120 -22.21 -6.12 -18.68
CA GLY A 120 -21.13 -6.05 -19.67
C GLY A 120 -20.12 -4.92 -19.45
N ARG A 121 -20.01 -4.35 -18.25
CA ARG A 121 -18.98 -3.35 -17.94
C ARG A 121 -17.59 -3.95 -18.17
N ALA A 122 -17.36 -5.19 -17.73
CA ALA A 122 -16.11 -5.93 -17.91
C ALA A 122 -14.84 -5.10 -17.58
N LYS A 123 -14.89 -4.30 -16.50
CA LYS A 123 -13.79 -3.44 -16.05
C LYS A 123 -13.19 -3.88 -14.73
N VAL A 124 -11.94 -3.50 -14.54
CA VAL A 124 -11.15 -3.63 -13.32
C VAL A 124 -10.63 -2.24 -12.95
N LEU A 125 -10.95 -1.77 -11.75
CA LEU A 125 -10.32 -0.58 -11.17
C LEU A 125 -9.12 -1.06 -10.37
N LEU A 126 -7.93 -0.54 -10.66
CA LEU A 126 -6.74 -0.76 -9.86
C LEU A 126 -6.26 0.54 -9.22
N GLN A 127 -5.96 0.50 -7.93
CA GLN A 127 -5.42 1.62 -7.16
C GLN A 127 -4.11 1.21 -6.50
N ALA A 128 -3.01 1.83 -6.92
CA ALA A 128 -1.68 1.63 -6.35
C ALA A 128 -1.36 2.68 -5.30
N PHE A 129 -0.70 2.25 -4.23
CA PHE A 129 -0.22 3.08 -3.11
C PHE A 129 1.30 2.95 -2.97
N SER A 130 1.98 4.07 -2.80
CA SER A 130 3.44 4.18 -2.70
C SER A 130 4.03 3.59 -1.43
N ARG A 131 5.29 3.16 -1.49
CA ARG A 131 6.10 2.85 -0.30
C ARG A 131 6.42 4.08 0.54
N ARG A 132 6.39 5.27 -0.05
CA ARG A 132 6.49 6.53 0.70
C ARG A 132 5.31 6.71 1.65
N MET A 133 4.11 6.26 1.26
CA MET A 133 2.89 6.36 2.06
C MET A 133 2.70 5.17 3.01
N ILE A 134 3.08 3.97 2.58
CA ILE A 134 2.87 2.73 3.33
C ILE A 134 4.22 2.05 3.56
N ASP A 135 4.66 2.03 4.81
CA ASP A 135 5.93 1.41 5.21
C ASP A 135 5.90 -0.12 5.10
N ASP A 136 4.82 -0.76 5.59
CA ASP A 136 4.63 -2.21 5.50
C ASP A 136 3.15 -2.60 5.32
N THR A 137 2.89 -3.80 4.78
CA THR A 137 1.55 -4.34 4.56
C THR A 137 1.49 -5.82 4.90
N TYR A 138 0.59 -6.16 5.81
CA TYR A 138 0.34 -7.52 6.28
C TYR A 138 -1.13 -7.92 5.99
N VAL A 139 -1.32 -9.16 5.54
CA VAL A 139 -2.64 -9.74 5.27
C VAL A 139 -2.79 -10.95 6.19
N MET A 140 -3.92 -11.01 6.90
CA MET A 140 -4.26 -12.08 7.83
C MET A 140 -5.72 -12.47 7.67
N ASP A 141 -5.98 -13.77 7.78
CA ASP A 141 -7.32 -14.32 7.80
C ASP A 141 -7.77 -14.53 9.25
N ILE A 142 -8.92 -13.96 9.61
CA ILE A 142 -9.55 -14.14 10.91
C ILE A 142 -10.81 -15.01 10.70
N PRO A 143 -10.88 -16.23 11.27
CA PRO A 143 -12.07 -17.05 11.15
C PRO A 143 -13.21 -16.42 11.96
N LEU A 144 -14.35 -16.22 11.31
CA LEU A 144 -15.56 -15.64 11.93
C LEU A 144 -16.53 -16.71 12.46
N HIS A 145 -16.11 -17.98 12.52
CA HIS A 145 -16.93 -19.13 12.93
C HIS A 145 -18.34 -19.07 12.33
N ASN A 146 -18.41 -19.04 10.99
CA ASN A 146 -19.65 -18.88 10.22
C ASN A 146 -20.05 -20.11 9.41
N GLU A 147 -19.53 -21.28 9.79
CA GLU A 147 -19.74 -22.56 9.11
C GLU A 147 -21.22 -22.90 9.04
N ASP A 148 -21.96 -22.69 10.12
CA ASP A 148 -23.41 -22.92 10.17
C ASP A 148 -24.16 -22.06 9.14
N LEU A 149 -23.86 -20.76 9.09
CA LEU A 149 -24.47 -19.82 8.14
C LEU A 149 -24.16 -20.20 6.69
N ARG A 150 -22.93 -20.67 6.41
CA ARG A 150 -22.51 -21.15 5.08
C ARG A 150 -23.25 -22.43 4.67
N ASP A 151 -23.56 -23.29 5.64
CA ASP A 151 -24.35 -24.51 5.46
C ASP A 151 -25.87 -24.24 5.45
N GLY A 152 -26.29 -22.97 5.58
CA GLY A 152 -27.70 -22.57 5.62
C GLY A 152 -28.43 -22.97 6.90
N ARG A 153 -27.69 -23.22 8.00
CA ARG A 153 -28.22 -23.56 9.33
C ARG A 153 -27.87 -22.46 10.31
N VAL A 154 -28.74 -22.21 11.29
CA VAL A 154 -28.43 -21.29 12.39
C VAL A 154 -28.36 -22.15 13.65
N SER A 155 -27.14 -22.58 14.01
CA SER A 155 -26.92 -23.46 15.16
C SER A 155 -26.46 -22.70 16.41
N MET A 156 -26.05 -21.44 16.26
CA MET A 156 -25.63 -20.56 17.35
C MET A 156 -26.41 -19.25 17.31
N THR A 157 -26.78 -18.75 18.48
CA THR A 157 -27.40 -17.44 18.61
C THR A 157 -26.39 -16.31 18.37
N VAL A 158 -26.86 -15.09 18.13
CA VAL A 158 -25.99 -13.91 17.95
C VAL A 158 -25.14 -13.64 19.21
N ALA A 159 -25.63 -13.96 20.40
CA ALA A 159 -24.89 -13.74 21.65
C ALA A 159 -23.76 -14.78 21.86
N GLU A 160 -23.84 -15.92 21.20
CA GLU A 160 -22.85 -17.01 21.28
C GLU A 160 -21.76 -16.87 20.21
N ARG A 161 -21.87 -15.88 19.31
CA ARG A 161 -20.97 -15.64 18.18
C ARG A 161 -20.14 -14.37 18.40
#